data_AF-A0A958X903-F1
#
_entry.id   AF-A0A958X903-F1
#
_cell.length_a   1.000
_cell.length_b   1.000
_cell.length_c   1.000
_cell.angle_alpha   90.00
_cell.angle_beta   90.00
_cell.angle_gamma   90.00
#
_symmetry.space_group_name_H-M   'P 1'
#
loop_
_entity.id
_entity.type
_entity.pdbx_description
1 polymer ?
#
loop_
_entity_poly.entity_id
_entity_poly.type
_entity_poly.pdbx_seq_one_letter_code
_entity_poly.pdbx_strand_id
1 'polypeptide(L)'
;MLKISVKILTLYMLLFAVAMGHWSCRKDILELRPYPVTSTELKLFLNQVPDPSTEASFNFNGLSQDMTLTTQSGLRIFLTDVDHLFETQGNNPVAVSLSSCTDLSIEVTVANKRGDIISRGLSTVSTDNQLLESIGMVEVKVYCGGSELQLLPGRSLKVQLPSSANTDNLTVFAATYDADDNFTGWEDSGQEIFKADWQAPNGIDVIQGYEILISRLGWANCAKKLGSSTTSSFCANLQAGYTGLNTQAYLVFENSLTIVPL
;
A
#
# COMPACT_ATOMS: atom_id res chain seq x y z
N MET A 1 76.52 -24.33 39.20
CA MET A 1 75.58 -25.18 38.43
C MET A 1 74.25 -25.23 39.18
N LEU A 2 73.24 -24.50 38.71
CA LEU A 2 71.92 -24.44 39.34
C LEU A 2 71.09 -25.64 38.85
N LYS A 3 70.83 -26.63 39.72
CA LYS A 3 69.95 -27.77 39.42
C LYS A 3 68.51 -27.31 39.55
N ILE A 4 67.94 -26.80 38.46
CA ILE A 4 66.49 -26.54 38.38
C ILE A 4 65.79 -27.90 38.35
N SER A 5 65.00 -28.19 39.38
CA SER A 5 64.21 -29.41 39.49
C SER A 5 63.13 -29.43 38.42
N VAL A 6 63.01 -30.53 37.69
CA VAL A 6 62.00 -30.76 36.63
C VAL A 6 60.57 -30.44 37.10
N LYS A 7 60.30 -30.57 38.40
CA LYS A 7 59.00 -30.24 39.01
C LYS A 7 58.68 -28.74 39.03
N ILE A 8 59.68 -27.88 39.09
CA ILE A 8 59.50 -26.42 39.06
C ILE A 8 59.21 -25.98 37.62
N LEU A 9 59.90 -26.57 36.63
CA LEU A 9 59.67 -26.28 35.22
C LEU A 9 58.26 -26.67 34.75
N THR A 10 57.74 -27.83 35.21
CA THR A 10 56.37 -28.25 34.89
C THR A 10 55.31 -27.36 35.54
N LEU A 11 55.54 -26.84 36.75
CA LEU A 11 54.61 -25.91 37.40
C LEU A 11 54.54 -24.58 36.65
N TYR A 12 55.67 -24.04 36.19
CA TYR A 12 55.69 -22.81 35.39
C TYR A 12 55.04 -22.99 34.02
N MET A 13 55.26 -24.13 33.35
CA MET A 13 54.58 -24.44 32.08
C MET A 13 53.06 -24.56 32.26
N LEU A 14 52.59 -25.13 33.37
CA LEU A 14 51.16 -25.23 33.67
C LEU A 14 50.55 -23.85 33.96
N LEU A 15 51.23 -23.01 34.75
CA LEU A 15 50.80 -21.63 35.02
C LEU A 15 50.76 -20.76 33.76
N PHE A 16 51.74 -20.94 32.87
CA PHE A 16 51.79 -20.22 31.60
C PHE A 16 50.69 -20.66 30.63
N ALA A 17 50.37 -21.96 30.59
CA ALA A 17 49.26 -22.49 29.80
C ALA A 17 47.89 -22.00 30.31
N VAL A 18 47.70 -21.91 31.64
CA VAL A 18 46.47 -21.35 32.22
C VAL A 18 46.37 -19.84 31.96
N ALA A 19 47.47 -19.10 32.07
CA ALA A 19 47.48 -17.66 31.79
C ALA A 19 47.16 -17.34 30.32
N MET A 20 47.63 -18.16 29.36
CA MET A 20 47.32 -17.99 27.93
C MET A 20 45.89 -18.43 27.56
N GLY A 21 45.25 -19.29 28.36
CA GLY A 21 43.84 -19.67 28.18
C GLY A 21 42.84 -18.54 28.47
N HIS A 22 43.25 -17.51 29.22
CA HIS A 22 42.41 -16.36 29.54
C HIS A 22 42.44 -15.24 28.48
N TRP A 23 43.26 -15.39 27.42
CA TRP A 23 43.33 -14.47 26.28
C TRP A 23 42.62 -15.05 25.05
N SER A 24 41.64 -15.94 25.23
CA SER A 24 40.75 -16.31 24.13
C SER A 24 39.95 -15.08 23.71
N CYS A 25 40.02 -14.69 22.43
CA CYS A 25 39.14 -13.68 21.84
C CYS A 25 37.70 -13.94 22.29
N ARG A 26 37.15 -13.04 23.10
CA ARG A 26 35.73 -13.02 23.39
C ARG A 26 35.07 -12.77 22.04
N LYS A 27 34.37 -13.76 21.50
CA LYS A 27 33.53 -13.55 20.32
C LYS A 27 32.49 -12.53 20.77
N ASP A 28 32.60 -11.30 20.29
CA ASP A 28 31.54 -10.33 20.45
C ASP A 28 30.34 -10.87 19.68
N ILE A 29 29.43 -11.50 20.41
CA ILE A 29 28.13 -11.89 19.90
C ILE A 29 27.29 -10.63 19.99
N LEU A 30 27.18 -9.93 18.86
CA LEU A 30 26.13 -8.95 18.64
C LEU A 30 24.82 -9.72 18.53
N GLU A 31 24.15 -9.95 19.65
CA GLU A 31 22.73 -10.27 19.65
C GLU A 31 22.00 -8.99 19.21
N LEU A 32 21.56 -8.97 17.96
CA LEU A 32 20.53 -8.04 17.51
C LEU A 32 19.28 -8.33 18.35
N ARG A 33 19.12 -7.61 19.45
CA ARG A 33 17.85 -7.58 20.15
C ARG A 33 16.89 -6.82 19.25
N PRO A 34 15.82 -7.45 18.73
CA PRO A 34 14.79 -6.70 18.05
C PRO A 34 14.32 -5.62 19.03
N TYR A 35 14.35 -4.37 18.60
CA TYR A 35 13.68 -3.31 19.34
C TYR A 35 12.23 -3.77 19.59
N PRO A 36 11.64 -3.49 20.76
CA PRO A 36 10.22 -3.74 20.97
C PRO A 36 9.45 -2.73 20.12
N VAL A 37 9.42 -2.94 18.81
CA VAL A 37 8.66 -2.12 17.88
C VAL A 37 7.20 -2.43 18.15
N THR A 38 6.47 -1.42 18.59
CA THR A 38 5.02 -1.53 18.72
C THR A 38 4.39 -1.60 17.33
N SER A 39 3.18 -2.15 17.21
CA SER A 39 2.43 -2.15 15.95
C SER A 39 2.23 -0.73 15.38
N THR A 40 2.12 0.26 16.27
CA THR A 40 2.06 1.68 15.92
C THR A 40 3.35 2.18 15.26
N GLU A 41 4.51 1.85 15.79
CA GLU A 41 5.80 2.24 15.20
C GLU A 41 6.05 1.54 13.87
N LEU A 42 5.60 0.30 13.70
CA LEU A 42 5.67 -0.40 12.42
C LEU A 42 4.79 0.29 11.37
N LYS A 43 3.55 0.69 11.73
CA LYS A 43 2.69 1.49 10.84
C LYS A 43 3.35 2.81 10.47
N LEU A 44 3.95 3.53 11.44
CA LEU A 44 4.67 4.79 11.17
C LEU A 44 5.88 4.61 10.25
N PHE A 45 6.63 3.52 10.41
CA PHE A 45 7.74 3.19 9.53
C PHE A 45 7.25 2.91 8.11
N LEU A 46 6.21 2.09 7.96
CA LEU A 46 5.62 1.77 6.66
C LEU A 46 5.09 3.02 5.95
N ASN A 47 4.50 3.98 6.67
CA ASN A 47 4.04 5.24 6.08
C ASN A 47 5.15 6.09 5.43
N GLN A 48 6.43 5.83 5.71
CA GLN A 48 7.56 6.54 5.11
C GLN A 48 8.10 5.85 3.84
N VAL A 49 7.60 4.66 3.53
CA VAL A 49 8.06 3.83 2.40
C VAL A 49 7.47 4.25 1.04
N PRO A 50 6.20 4.69 0.90
CA PRO A 50 5.65 5.01 -0.40
C PRO A 50 6.49 6.07 -1.14
N ASP A 51 6.67 5.85 -2.43
CA ASP A 51 7.33 6.82 -3.31
C ASP A 51 6.44 8.07 -3.43
N PRO A 52 6.92 9.29 -3.11
CA PRO A 52 6.12 10.50 -3.22
C PRO A 52 5.54 10.74 -4.61
N SER A 53 6.12 10.17 -5.67
CA SER A 53 5.58 10.24 -7.04
C SER A 53 4.27 9.46 -7.23
N THR A 54 3.91 8.62 -6.25
CA THR A 54 2.61 7.93 -6.22
C THR A 54 1.46 8.82 -5.76
N GLU A 55 1.75 10.00 -5.24
CA GLU A 55 0.76 10.95 -4.72
C GLU A 55 0.73 12.22 -5.58
N ALA A 56 -0.47 12.74 -5.81
CA ALA A 56 -0.70 14.00 -6.49
C ALA A 56 -1.79 14.79 -5.77
N SER A 57 -1.51 16.05 -5.46
CA SER A 57 -2.47 17.00 -4.89
C SER A 57 -2.76 18.11 -5.90
N PHE A 58 -4.04 18.35 -6.16
CA PHE A 58 -4.53 19.40 -7.04
C PHE A 58 -5.35 20.37 -6.21
N ASN A 59 -4.93 21.64 -6.18
CA ASN A 59 -5.57 22.66 -5.37
C ASN A 59 -6.18 23.74 -6.26
N PHE A 60 -7.42 24.12 -5.98
CA PHE A 60 -8.20 25.07 -6.76
C PHE A 60 -8.91 26.08 -5.87
N ASN A 61 -9.15 27.27 -6.40
CA ASN A 61 -10.02 28.28 -5.83
C ASN A 61 -11.26 28.39 -6.72
N GLY A 62 -12.18 27.44 -6.56
CA GLY A 62 -13.32 27.22 -7.43
C GLY A 62 -12.95 26.47 -8.71
N LEU A 63 -13.83 25.56 -9.13
CA LEU A 63 -13.77 24.87 -10.42
C LEU A 63 -15.13 24.94 -11.11
N SER A 64 -15.24 25.72 -12.18
CA SER A 64 -16.51 26.01 -12.87
C SER A 64 -16.71 25.29 -14.20
N GLN A 65 -15.75 24.46 -14.60
CA GLN A 65 -15.78 23.71 -15.85
C GLN A 65 -15.25 22.29 -15.63
N ASP A 66 -15.70 21.38 -16.48
CA ASP A 66 -15.18 20.02 -16.52
C ASP A 66 -13.66 20.02 -16.72
N MET A 67 -12.98 19.13 -16.01
CA MET A 67 -11.53 19.11 -16.00
C MET A 67 -10.99 17.69 -15.92
N THR A 68 -9.90 17.43 -16.65
CA THR A 68 -9.12 16.20 -16.51
C THR A 68 -7.88 16.48 -15.66
N LEU A 69 -7.78 15.83 -14.51
CA LEU A 69 -6.58 15.82 -13.69
C LEU A 69 -5.66 14.72 -14.18
N THR A 70 -4.35 14.98 -14.30
CA THR A 70 -3.36 13.97 -14.72
C THR A 70 -2.25 13.91 -13.69
N THR A 71 -2.01 12.71 -13.14
CA THR A 71 -0.92 12.46 -12.17
C THR A 71 0.41 12.20 -12.88
N GLN A 72 1.51 12.16 -12.12
CA GLN A 72 2.84 11.84 -12.67
C GLN A 72 2.93 10.42 -13.26
N SER A 73 2.12 9.48 -12.76
CA SER A 73 2.03 8.12 -13.30
C SER A 73 1.24 8.03 -14.60
N GLY A 74 0.66 9.14 -15.06
CA GLY A 74 -0.19 9.21 -16.25
C GLY A 74 -1.66 8.83 -16.00
N LEU A 75 -2.03 8.48 -14.76
CA LEU A 75 -3.43 8.29 -14.39
C LEU A 75 -4.22 9.58 -14.59
N ARG A 76 -5.40 9.46 -15.21
CA ARG A 76 -6.31 10.58 -15.48
C ARG A 76 -7.62 10.44 -14.74
N ILE A 77 -8.07 11.53 -14.14
CA ILE A 77 -9.37 11.62 -13.48
C ILE A 77 -10.20 12.67 -14.19
N PHE A 78 -11.46 12.34 -14.52
CA PHE A 78 -12.36 13.23 -15.23
C PHE A 78 -13.40 13.76 -14.25
N LEU A 79 -13.31 15.06 -13.96
CA LEU A 79 -14.31 15.80 -13.21
C LEU A 79 -15.33 16.33 -14.22
N THR A 80 -16.52 15.73 -14.24
CA THR A 80 -17.63 16.12 -15.13
C THR A 80 -18.83 16.56 -14.32
N ASP A 81 -19.52 17.63 -14.74
CA ASP A 81 -20.65 18.21 -14.02
C ASP A 81 -20.25 18.61 -12.58
N VAL A 82 -19.16 19.38 -12.48
CA VAL A 82 -18.44 19.70 -11.23
C VAL A 82 -19.31 20.38 -10.16
N ASP A 83 -20.44 20.99 -10.53
CA ASP A 83 -21.38 21.59 -9.58
C ASP A 83 -22.42 20.60 -9.02
N HIS A 84 -22.54 19.40 -9.60
CA HIS A 84 -23.47 18.34 -9.19
C HIS A 84 -22.79 16.97 -9.10
N LEU A 85 -21.52 16.96 -8.74
CA LEU A 85 -20.72 15.73 -8.61
C LEU A 85 -20.56 15.28 -7.15
N PHE A 86 -20.46 16.21 -6.19
CA PHE A 86 -20.10 15.92 -4.81
C PHE A 86 -21.12 16.42 -3.78
N GLU A 87 -21.09 15.81 -2.60
CA GLU A 87 -21.81 16.20 -1.40
C GLU A 87 -20.93 16.04 -0.16
N THR A 88 -21.27 16.70 0.95
CA THR A 88 -20.58 16.53 2.23
C THR A 88 -20.79 15.12 2.79
N GLN A 89 -19.78 14.53 3.43
CA GLN A 89 -19.97 13.28 4.17
C GLN A 89 -20.85 13.48 5.43
N GLY A 90 -21.55 12.43 5.85
CA GLY A 90 -22.30 12.38 7.12
C GLY A 90 -23.78 12.02 6.99
N ASN A 91 -24.54 12.18 8.09
CA ASN A 91 -25.94 11.75 8.18
C ASN A 91 -26.93 12.61 7.37
N ASN A 92 -26.57 13.85 7.05
CA ASN A 92 -27.38 14.78 6.26
C ASN A 92 -26.48 15.38 5.17
N PRO A 93 -26.17 14.63 4.11
CA PRO A 93 -25.30 15.12 3.06
C PRO A 93 -25.93 16.30 2.32
N VAL A 94 -25.11 17.31 2.03
CA VAL A 94 -25.51 18.50 1.26
C VAL A 94 -24.66 18.57 0.01
N ALA A 95 -25.31 18.74 -1.15
CA ALA A 95 -24.61 18.91 -2.41
C ALA A 95 -23.65 20.10 -2.36
N VAL A 96 -22.42 19.88 -2.85
CA VAL A 96 -21.35 20.87 -2.86
C VAL A 96 -21.03 21.22 -4.31
N SER A 97 -21.22 22.49 -4.65
CA SER A 97 -20.81 23.03 -5.94
C SER A 97 -19.33 23.38 -5.91
N LEU A 98 -18.52 22.72 -6.73
CA LEU A 98 -17.08 22.96 -6.78
C LEU A 98 -16.73 24.36 -7.30
N SER A 99 -17.59 25.01 -8.09
CA SER A 99 -17.36 26.39 -8.52
C SER A 99 -17.39 27.40 -7.36
N SER A 100 -18.13 27.09 -6.30
CA SER A 100 -18.22 27.92 -5.09
C SER A 100 -17.21 27.58 -3.99
N CYS A 101 -16.45 26.48 -4.16
CA CYS A 101 -15.49 26.02 -3.16
C CYS A 101 -14.16 26.77 -3.28
N THR A 102 -13.90 27.70 -2.35
CA THR A 102 -12.69 28.56 -2.40
C THR A 102 -11.39 27.85 -2.00
N ASP A 103 -11.50 26.68 -1.36
CA ASP A 103 -10.39 25.86 -0.89
C ASP A 103 -10.67 24.40 -1.26
N LEU A 104 -10.62 24.12 -2.57
CA LEU A 104 -10.83 22.79 -3.12
C LEU A 104 -9.49 22.07 -3.22
N SER A 105 -9.38 20.92 -2.56
CA SER A 105 -8.22 20.03 -2.68
C SER A 105 -8.67 18.65 -3.18
N ILE A 106 -7.99 18.14 -4.19
CA ILE A 106 -8.20 16.79 -4.71
C ILE A 106 -6.88 16.04 -4.58
N GLU A 107 -6.89 14.98 -3.80
CA GLU A 107 -5.74 14.13 -3.53
C GLU A 107 -5.92 12.79 -4.24
N VAL A 108 -4.89 12.38 -4.97
CA VAL A 108 -4.88 11.17 -5.76
C VAL A 108 -3.66 10.36 -5.42
N THR A 109 -3.88 9.12 -4.97
CA THR A 109 -2.81 8.18 -4.65
C THR A 109 -2.89 6.99 -5.61
N VAL A 110 -1.76 6.52 -6.13
CA VAL A 110 -1.70 5.34 -7.00
C VAL A 110 -0.81 4.27 -6.37
N ALA A 111 -1.34 3.06 -6.15
CA ALA A 111 -0.54 1.92 -5.70
C ALA A 111 -0.52 0.85 -6.80
N ASN A 112 0.61 0.77 -7.51
CA ASN A 112 0.83 -0.19 -8.59
C ASN A 112 2.08 -1.08 -8.37
N LYS A 113 2.82 -0.86 -7.27
CA LYS A 113 3.92 -1.72 -6.84
C LYS A 113 3.54 -2.42 -5.54
N ARG A 114 4.11 -3.60 -5.34
CA ARG A 114 3.86 -4.42 -4.14
C ARG A 114 4.23 -3.70 -2.84
N GLY A 115 5.36 -2.98 -2.85
CA GLY A 115 5.83 -2.19 -1.72
C GLY A 115 4.83 -1.11 -1.32
N ASP A 116 4.25 -0.41 -2.30
CA ASP A 116 3.27 0.67 -2.07
C ASP A 116 1.96 0.14 -1.49
N ILE A 117 1.51 -1.05 -1.93
CA ILE A 117 0.32 -1.70 -1.38
C ILE A 117 0.55 -2.08 0.09
N ILE A 118 1.67 -2.75 0.38
CA ILE A 118 2.02 -3.19 1.73
C ILE A 118 2.22 -2.01 2.67
N SER A 119 2.93 -0.98 2.23
CA SER A 119 3.24 0.19 3.06
C SER A 119 2.01 1.00 3.45
N ARG A 120 0.96 0.93 2.62
CA ARG A 120 -0.34 1.57 2.87
C ARG A 120 -1.32 0.67 3.63
N GLY A 121 -0.86 -0.48 4.13
CA GLY A 121 -1.71 -1.42 4.88
C GLY A 121 -2.80 -2.08 4.03
N LEU A 122 -2.66 -2.06 2.71
CA LEU A 122 -3.58 -2.69 1.78
C LEU A 122 -3.16 -4.14 1.49
N SER A 123 -4.10 -4.92 0.97
CA SER A 123 -3.82 -6.27 0.43
C SER A 123 -4.50 -6.44 -0.92
N THR A 124 -4.55 -7.66 -1.46
CA THR A 124 -5.36 -7.99 -2.63
C THR A 124 -6.33 -9.13 -2.30
N VAL A 125 -6.95 -9.05 -1.11
CA VAL A 125 -7.94 -10.01 -0.63
C VAL A 125 -9.29 -9.31 -0.56
N SER A 126 -10.32 -9.93 -1.11
CA SER A 126 -11.69 -9.43 -1.00
C SER A 126 -12.31 -9.71 0.36
N THR A 127 -13.43 -9.05 0.66
CA THR A 127 -14.17 -9.25 1.91
C THR A 127 -14.73 -10.67 2.09
N ASP A 128 -14.90 -11.42 0.99
CA ASP A 128 -15.27 -12.84 0.96
C ASP A 128 -14.06 -13.79 0.91
N ASN A 129 -12.86 -13.30 1.26
CA ASN A 129 -11.60 -14.04 1.30
C ASN A 129 -11.17 -14.65 -0.06
N GLN A 130 -11.59 -14.06 -1.18
CA GLN A 130 -11.07 -14.42 -2.49
C GLN A 130 -9.74 -13.68 -2.75
N LEU A 131 -8.81 -14.36 -3.41
CA LEU A 131 -7.59 -13.72 -3.87
C LEU A 131 -7.89 -12.92 -5.14
N LEU A 132 -7.35 -11.72 -5.19
CA LEU A 132 -7.44 -10.84 -6.33
C LEU A 132 -6.08 -10.70 -7.01
N GLU A 133 -6.09 -10.71 -8.34
CA GLU A 133 -4.97 -10.24 -9.15
C GLU A 133 -5.27 -8.81 -9.58
N SER A 134 -4.60 -7.85 -8.93
CA SER A 134 -4.74 -6.43 -9.21
C SER A 134 -3.94 -6.05 -10.45
N ILE A 135 -4.38 -5.00 -11.15
CA ILE A 135 -3.61 -4.30 -12.17
C ILE A 135 -3.24 -2.87 -11.74
N GLY A 136 -3.65 -2.46 -10.55
CA GLY A 136 -3.42 -1.15 -9.96
C GLY A 136 -4.55 -0.73 -9.04
N MET A 137 -4.20 0.09 -8.04
CA MET A 137 -5.13 0.69 -7.10
C MET A 137 -5.01 2.21 -7.17
N VAL A 138 -6.13 2.90 -6.98
CA VAL A 138 -6.19 4.36 -6.93
C VAL A 138 -7.02 4.79 -5.73
N GLU A 139 -6.51 5.75 -4.97
CA GLU A 139 -7.27 6.49 -3.96
C GLU A 139 -7.62 7.85 -4.53
N VAL A 140 -8.88 8.27 -4.36
CA VAL A 140 -9.28 9.64 -4.66
C VAL A 140 -9.96 10.22 -3.44
N LYS A 141 -9.41 11.30 -2.90
CA LYS A 141 -10.04 12.11 -1.85
C LYS A 141 -10.30 13.51 -2.36
N VAL A 142 -11.42 14.08 -1.95
CA VAL A 142 -11.83 15.41 -2.36
C VAL A 142 -12.24 16.17 -1.12
N TYR A 143 -11.70 17.37 -0.96
CA TYR A 143 -11.93 18.24 0.19
C TYR A 143 -12.43 19.60 -0.28
N CYS A 144 -13.38 20.16 0.46
CA CYS A 144 -13.77 21.56 0.32
C CYS A 144 -13.72 22.26 1.67
N GLY A 145 -12.84 23.27 1.82
CA GLY A 145 -12.65 23.99 3.08
C GLY A 145 -12.27 23.06 4.24
N GLY A 146 -11.43 22.06 3.96
CA GLY A 146 -11.01 21.03 4.92
C GLY A 146 -12.05 19.93 5.23
N SER A 147 -13.27 20.01 4.70
CA SER A 147 -14.28 18.95 4.86
C SER A 147 -14.18 17.95 3.72
N GLU A 148 -14.06 16.66 4.05
CA GLU A 148 -14.05 15.60 3.04
C GLU A 148 -15.42 15.44 2.39
N LEU A 149 -15.42 15.29 1.08
CA LEU A 149 -16.61 15.10 0.27
C LEU A 149 -16.79 13.62 -0.09
N GLN A 150 -17.98 13.30 -0.60
CA GLN A 150 -18.28 12.04 -1.26
C GLN A 150 -18.99 12.33 -2.58
N LEU A 151 -19.05 11.32 -3.47
CA LEU A 151 -19.85 11.43 -4.69
C LEU A 151 -21.34 11.48 -4.33
N LEU A 152 -22.10 12.31 -5.06
CA LEU A 152 -23.56 12.29 -4.99
C LEU A 152 -24.11 10.91 -5.37
N PRO A 153 -25.23 10.45 -4.78
CA PRO A 153 -25.84 9.17 -5.13
C PRO A 153 -26.11 9.03 -6.63
N GLY A 154 -25.67 7.90 -7.20
CA GLY A 154 -25.82 7.62 -8.64
C GLY A 154 -24.80 8.34 -9.54
N ARG A 155 -23.89 9.14 -8.98
CA ARG A 155 -22.75 9.70 -9.72
C ARG A 155 -21.55 8.75 -9.66
N SER A 156 -20.68 8.89 -10.64
CA SER A 156 -19.43 8.14 -10.74
C SER A 156 -18.33 9.04 -11.26
N LEU A 157 -17.12 8.80 -10.79
CA LEU A 157 -15.93 9.44 -11.31
C LEU A 157 -15.25 8.54 -12.33
N LYS A 158 -15.00 9.06 -13.53
CA LYS A 158 -14.27 8.33 -14.56
C LYS A 158 -12.77 8.45 -14.31
N VAL A 159 -12.08 7.32 -14.32
CA VAL A 159 -10.63 7.24 -14.15
C VAL A 159 -10.04 6.41 -15.30
N GLN A 160 -8.94 6.89 -15.88
CA GLN A 160 -8.14 6.15 -16.85
C GLN A 160 -6.81 5.77 -16.20
N LEU A 161 -6.60 4.46 -16.05
CA LEU A 161 -5.43 3.84 -15.43
C LEU A 161 -4.51 3.28 -16.53
N PRO A 162 -3.34 3.90 -16.77
CA PRO A 162 -2.35 3.36 -17.69
C PRO A 162 -1.91 1.96 -17.26
N SER A 163 -1.88 1.02 -18.21
CA SER A 163 -1.38 -0.32 -17.94
C SER A 163 -0.99 -1.01 -19.23
N SER A 164 0.18 -1.65 -19.23
CA SER A 164 0.61 -2.55 -20.32
C SER A 164 0.04 -3.96 -20.18
N ALA A 165 -0.66 -4.26 -19.09
CA ALA A 165 -1.26 -5.58 -18.87
C ALA A 165 -2.46 -5.77 -19.80
N ASN A 166 -2.54 -6.92 -20.45
CA ASN A 166 -3.70 -7.31 -21.26
C ASN A 166 -4.52 -8.36 -20.50
N THR A 167 -5.21 -7.93 -19.44
CA THR A 167 -6.00 -8.78 -18.55
C THR A 167 -7.48 -8.62 -18.86
N ASP A 168 -8.19 -9.75 -19.01
CA ASP A 168 -9.64 -9.78 -19.18
C ASP A 168 -10.35 -10.04 -17.84
N ASN A 169 -11.68 -9.85 -17.84
CA ASN A 169 -12.56 -10.12 -16.69
C ASN A 169 -12.19 -9.34 -15.41
N LEU A 170 -11.78 -8.08 -15.61
CA LEU A 170 -11.51 -7.16 -14.51
C LEU A 170 -12.81 -6.49 -14.04
N THR A 171 -12.92 -6.29 -12.74
CA THR A 171 -13.97 -5.50 -12.11
C THR A 171 -13.34 -4.48 -11.15
N VAL A 172 -14.09 -3.42 -10.88
CA VAL A 172 -13.70 -2.45 -9.85
C VAL A 172 -14.10 -3.02 -8.48
N PHE A 173 -13.18 -2.94 -7.54
CA PHE A 173 -13.45 -3.18 -6.13
C PHE A 173 -13.23 -1.89 -5.34
N ALA A 174 -13.99 -1.69 -4.28
CA ALA A 174 -13.79 -0.58 -3.36
C ALA A 174 -13.32 -1.10 -2.00
N ALA A 175 -12.43 -0.35 -1.35
CA ALA A 175 -11.93 -0.73 -0.05
C ALA A 175 -13.04 -0.70 1.01
N THR A 176 -12.93 -1.62 1.96
CA THR A 176 -13.77 -1.66 3.15
C THR A 176 -12.88 -1.53 4.38
N TYR A 177 -13.44 -0.92 5.42
CA TYR A 177 -12.75 -0.64 6.67
C TYR A 177 -13.62 -1.05 7.85
N ASP A 178 -12.98 -1.44 8.95
CA ASP A 178 -13.66 -1.65 10.23
C ASP A 178 -13.93 -0.31 10.95
N ALA A 179 -14.49 -0.39 12.16
CA ALA A 179 -14.81 0.79 12.98
C ALA A 179 -13.56 1.56 13.45
N ASP A 180 -12.39 0.94 13.39
CA ASP A 180 -11.10 1.50 13.78
C ASP A 180 -10.29 1.97 12.54
N ASP A 181 -10.93 2.08 11.38
CA ASP A 181 -10.35 2.49 10.10
C ASP A 181 -9.25 1.54 9.59
N ASN A 182 -9.26 0.27 10.00
CA ASN A 182 -8.37 -0.74 9.43
C ASN A 182 -9.00 -1.36 8.19
N PHE A 183 -8.21 -1.46 7.13
CA PHE A 183 -8.62 -2.12 5.89
C PHE A 183 -9.02 -3.59 6.14
N THR A 184 -10.25 -3.96 5.78
CA THR A 184 -10.80 -5.31 5.96
C THR A 184 -10.85 -6.13 4.69
N GLY A 185 -10.68 -5.51 3.52
CA GLY A 185 -10.71 -6.19 2.24
C GLY A 185 -11.38 -5.36 1.14
N TRP A 186 -11.42 -5.95 -0.05
CA TRP A 186 -12.02 -5.36 -1.24
C TRP A 186 -13.46 -5.87 -1.45
N GLU A 187 -14.43 -4.95 -1.54
CA GLU A 187 -15.80 -5.26 -1.91
C GLU A 187 -15.99 -5.03 -3.41
N ASP A 188 -16.55 -6.04 -4.10
CA ASP A 188 -16.85 -5.97 -5.53
C ASP A 188 -17.93 -4.90 -5.79
N SER A 189 -17.62 -3.88 -6.59
CA SER A 189 -18.60 -2.84 -6.90
C SER A 189 -19.58 -3.25 -8.00
N GLY A 190 -19.33 -4.39 -8.67
CA GLY A 190 -20.08 -4.83 -9.84
C GLY A 190 -19.87 -3.95 -11.08
N GLN A 191 -18.95 -2.98 -11.02
CA GLN A 191 -18.65 -2.11 -12.16
C GLN A 191 -17.61 -2.78 -13.06
N GLU A 192 -17.97 -2.94 -14.34
CA GLU A 192 -17.08 -3.45 -15.36
C GLU A 192 -15.97 -2.43 -15.67
N ILE A 193 -14.83 -2.97 -16.10
CA ILE A 193 -13.66 -2.20 -16.51
C ILE A 193 -13.52 -2.31 -18.03
N PHE A 194 -13.32 -1.18 -18.70
CA PHE A 194 -13.19 -1.13 -20.16
C PHE A 194 -11.73 -0.97 -20.57
N LYS A 195 -11.26 -1.78 -21.51
CA LYS A 195 -9.98 -1.53 -22.18
C LYS A 195 -10.12 -0.30 -23.06
N ALA A 196 -9.18 0.64 -22.94
CA ALA A 196 -9.22 1.88 -23.69
C ALA A 196 -7.81 2.33 -24.07
N ASP A 197 -7.74 2.97 -25.24
CA ASP A 197 -6.56 3.66 -25.73
C ASP A 197 -6.87 5.15 -25.77
N TRP A 198 -5.94 5.98 -25.31
CA TRP A 198 -6.09 7.44 -25.35
C TRP A 198 -4.79 8.13 -25.73
N GLN A 199 -4.91 9.33 -26.29
CA GLN A 199 -3.76 10.13 -26.67
C GLN A 199 -3.02 10.62 -25.43
N ALA A 200 -1.70 10.47 -25.42
CA ALA A 200 -0.81 11.07 -24.43
C ALA A 200 -0.89 12.60 -24.50
N PRO A 201 -0.47 13.33 -23.45
CA PRO A 201 -0.51 14.80 -23.44
C PRO A 201 0.29 15.46 -24.57
N ASN A 202 1.28 14.76 -25.14
CA ASN A 202 2.07 15.24 -26.26
C ASN A 202 1.35 15.14 -27.63
N GLY A 203 0.18 14.48 -27.68
CA GLY A 203 -0.64 14.30 -28.88
C GLY A 203 -0.04 13.38 -29.95
N ILE A 204 1.04 12.67 -29.64
CA ILE A 204 1.74 11.76 -30.58
C ILE A 204 1.62 10.32 -30.11
N ASP A 205 1.88 10.08 -28.82
CA ASP A 205 1.89 8.73 -28.28
C ASP A 205 0.49 8.28 -27.89
N VAL A 206 0.21 6.98 -28.05
CA VAL A 206 -1.01 6.34 -27.56
C VAL A 206 -0.70 5.65 -26.25
N ILE A 207 -1.46 5.98 -25.21
CA ILE A 207 -1.43 5.30 -23.91
C ILE A 207 -2.50 4.22 -23.94
N GLN A 208 -2.08 3.00 -23.64
CA GLN A 208 -2.99 1.87 -23.43
C GLN A 208 -3.29 1.72 -21.95
N GLY A 209 -4.50 1.29 -21.64
CA GLY A 209 -4.86 0.93 -20.28
C GLY A 209 -6.34 0.66 -20.12
N TYR A 210 -6.85 1.07 -18.98
CA TYR A 210 -8.21 0.74 -18.54
C TYR A 210 -8.97 2.00 -18.14
N GLU A 211 -10.22 2.07 -18.54
CA GLU A 211 -11.19 3.05 -18.11
C GLU A 211 -12.12 2.40 -17.09
N ILE A 212 -12.21 3.05 -15.92
CA ILE A 212 -13.05 2.62 -14.82
C ILE A 212 -13.98 3.75 -14.40
N LEU A 213 -15.14 3.37 -13.87
CA LEU A 213 -16.05 4.27 -13.19
C LEU A 213 -16.02 3.90 -11.72
N ILE A 214 -15.61 4.82 -10.85
CA ILE A 214 -15.68 4.62 -9.40
C ILE A 214 -16.95 5.29 -8.87
N SER A 215 -17.77 4.54 -8.15
CA SER A 215 -19.03 5.02 -7.54
C SER A 215 -18.87 5.49 -6.10
N ARG A 216 -17.71 5.24 -5.48
CA ARG A 216 -17.33 5.69 -4.13
C ARG A 216 -15.93 6.29 -4.19
N LEU A 217 -15.72 7.38 -3.46
CA LEU A 217 -14.37 7.93 -3.23
C LEU A 217 -13.61 7.05 -2.22
N GLY A 218 -12.32 7.34 -2.04
CA GLY A 218 -11.38 6.48 -1.33
C GLY A 218 -10.67 5.51 -2.27
N TRP A 219 -10.23 4.38 -1.73
CA TRP A 219 -9.49 3.37 -2.48
C TRP A 219 -10.39 2.53 -3.38
N ALA A 220 -10.01 2.46 -4.66
CA ALA A 220 -10.53 1.55 -5.66
C ALA A 220 -9.41 0.66 -6.21
N ASN A 221 -9.69 -0.62 -6.40
CA ASN A 221 -8.77 -1.62 -6.92
C ASN A 221 -9.33 -2.20 -8.22
N CYS A 222 -8.54 -2.12 -9.29
CA CYS A 222 -8.86 -2.75 -10.55
C CYS A 222 -8.30 -4.16 -10.54
N ALA A 223 -9.14 -5.18 -10.43
CA ALA A 223 -8.66 -6.55 -10.26
C ALA A 223 -9.59 -7.58 -10.89
N LYS A 224 -9.09 -8.80 -11.02
CA LYS A 224 -9.93 -9.98 -11.26
C LYS A 224 -9.82 -10.93 -10.07
N LYS A 225 -10.89 -11.66 -9.80
CA LYS A 225 -10.88 -12.78 -8.84
C LYS A 225 -10.04 -13.92 -9.43
N LEU A 226 -9.07 -14.41 -8.66
CA LEU A 226 -8.37 -15.65 -8.97
C LEU A 226 -9.32 -16.81 -8.64
N GLY A 227 -9.61 -17.65 -9.64
CA GLY A 227 -10.64 -18.67 -9.55
C GLY A 227 -10.49 -19.60 -8.33
N SER A 228 -11.63 -19.97 -7.74
CA SER A 228 -11.72 -20.90 -6.62
C SER A 228 -11.52 -22.34 -7.09
N SER A 229 -10.34 -22.90 -6.86
CA SER A 229 -10.22 -24.34 -6.60
C SER A 229 -9.10 -24.57 -5.58
N THR A 230 -9.53 -24.72 -4.33
CA THR A 230 -8.74 -25.03 -3.11
C THR A 230 -8.02 -23.86 -2.44
N THR A 231 -8.54 -23.46 -1.28
CA THR A 231 -7.85 -22.61 -0.31
C THR A 231 -6.76 -23.42 0.39
N SER A 232 -5.51 -22.94 0.38
CA SER A 232 -4.42 -23.51 1.15
C SER A 232 -4.10 -22.60 2.34
N SER A 233 -3.92 -23.18 3.53
CA SER A 233 -3.49 -22.44 4.71
C SER A 233 -1.97 -22.28 4.71
N PHE A 234 -1.50 -21.08 5.01
CA PHE A 234 -0.08 -20.78 5.19
C PHE A 234 0.16 -20.31 6.62
N CYS A 235 1.34 -20.63 7.16
CA CYS A 235 1.80 -20.12 8.45
C CYS A 235 3.24 -19.65 8.31
N ALA A 236 3.56 -18.50 8.88
CA ALA A 236 4.94 -18.02 8.98
C ALA A 236 5.53 -18.45 10.33
N ASN A 237 6.65 -19.17 10.30
CA ASN A 237 7.42 -19.46 11.51
C ASN A 237 8.34 -18.28 11.81
N LEU A 238 8.03 -17.54 12.87
CA LEU A 238 8.84 -16.41 13.33
C LEU A 238 10.00 -16.90 14.19
N GLN A 239 11.17 -16.28 14.05
CA GLN A 239 12.32 -16.53 14.92
C GLN A 239 12.06 -16.02 16.34
N ALA A 240 12.79 -16.54 17.33
CA ALA A 240 12.65 -16.09 18.72
C ALA A 240 12.85 -14.56 18.84
N GLY A 241 11.93 -13.89 19.53
CA GLY A 241 11.91 -12.43 19.68
C GLY A 241 11.01 -11.69 18.69
N TYR A 242 10.59 -12.35 17.60
CA TYR A 242 9.56 -11.86 16.69
C TYR A 242 8.21 -12.47 17.04
N THR A 243 7.17 -11.64 17.01
CA THR A 243 5.80 -11.93 17.44
C THR A 243 4.82 -11.26 16.48
N GLY A 244 3.55 -11.62 16.52
CA GLY A 244 2.51 -10.93 15.74
C GLY A 244 2.30 -9.46 16.12
N LEU A 245 2.95 -8.96 17.19
CA LEU A 245 2.86 -7.55 17.61
C LEU A 245 3.96 -6.67 17.00
N ASN A 246 5.10 -7.26 16.63
CA ASN A 246 6.28 -6.55 16.14
C ASN A 246 6.76 -7.09 14.78
N THR A 247 5.96 -7.91 14.12
CA THR A 247 6.27 -8.50 12.81
C THR A 247 5.00 -8.61 11.99
N GLN A 248 5.11 -8.23 10.72
CA GLN A 248 4.05 -8.43 9.75
C GLN A 248 4.60 -9.27 8.59
N ALA A 249 3.87 -10.30 8.21
CA ALA A 249 4.25 -11.23 7.16
C ALA A 249 3.23 -11.15 6.02
N TYR A 250 3.72 -11.32 4.80
CA TYR A 250 2.91 -11.26 3.60
C TYR A 250 3.34 -12.38 2.65
N LEU A 251 2.37 -13.02 2.00
CA LEU A 251 2.62 -13.78 0.78
C LEU A 251 2.55 -12.81 -0.40
N VAL A 252 3.62 -12.78 -1.19
CA VAL A 252 3.75 -11.91 -2.34
C VAL A 252 4.04 -12.77 -3.57
N PHE A 253 3.16 -12.71 -4.55
CA PHE A 253 3.27 -13.53 -5.76
C PHE A 253 4.21 -12.87 -6.77
N GLU A 254 5.16 -13.62 -7.33
CA GLU A 254 6.24 -13.07 -8.18
C GLU A 254 5.74 -12.50 -9.51
N ASN A 255 4.70 -13.10 -10.09
CA ASN A 255 4.24 -12.80 -11.45
C ASN A 255 2.85 -12.12 -11.50
N SER A 256 2.29 -11.75 -10.34
CA SER A 256 1.05 -11.00 -10.25
C SER A 256 1.14 -9.90 -9.19
N LEU A 257 0.26 -8.91 -9.26
CA LEU A 257 0.06 -7.97 -8.17
C LEU A 257 -0.97 -8.58 -7.20
N THR A 258 -0.52 -9.63 -6.50
CA THR A 258 -1.29 -10.35 -5.48
C THR A 258 -0.49 -10.38 -4.19
N ILE A 259 -1.08 -9.87 -3.12
CA ILE A 259 -0.51 -9.74 -1.77
C ILE A 259 -1.53 -10.21 -0.75
N VAL A 260 -1.11 -11.13 0.12
CA VAL A 260 -1.96 -11.70 1.18
C VAL A 260 -1.27 -11.49 2.52
N PRO A 261 -1.87 -10.75 3.47
CA PRO A 261 -1.36 -10.68 4.83
C PRO A 261 -1.49 -12.06 5.51
N LEU A 262 -0.47 -12.44 6.30
CA LEU A 262 -0.40 -13.69 7.05
C LEU A 262 -0.62 -13.49 8.55
#